data_AF-A0A5J6Z1A9-F1
#
_entry.id   AF-A0A5J6Z1A9-F1
#
_cell.length_a   1.000
_cell.length_b   1.000
_cell.length_c   1.000
_cell.angle_alpha   90.00
_cell.angle_beta   90.00
_cell.angle_gamma   90.00
#
_symmetry.space_group_name_H-M   'P 1'
#
loop_
_entity.id
_entity.type
_entity.pdbx_description
1 polymer ?
#
loop_
_entity_poly.entity_id
_entity_poly.type
_entity_poly.pdbx_seq_one_letter_code
_entity_poly.pdbx_strand_id
1 'polypeptide(L)'
;MRTIVLIAGLVLLLIFAVLNFGSLMALQPMNLGFIQYVTAPIGLIMLLTAIFAALLFYFWAGISNLRAQADTAKLLRDMETLRVSLDSQEGSRFAELRSHLDTRMNALGTGETGNELRAMNARIDGLQQDINLQLAQLDDYLKTKLGDAPAKSSREIDLRLDKKL
;
A
#
# COMPACT_ATOMS: atom_id res chain seq x y z
N MET A 1 -32.99 -2.87 -26.28
CA MET A 1 -33.68 -1.98 -27.25
C MET A 1 -33.44 -2.39 -28.70
N ARG A 2 -32.20 -2.44 -29.21
CA ARG A 2 -31.89 -2.72 -30.62
C ARG A 2 -32.44 -4.07 -31.16
N THR A 3 -32.41 -5.13 -30.34
CA THR A 3 -32.98 -6.45 -30.66
C THR A 3 -34.51 -6.43 -30.78
N ILE A 4 -35.17 -5.75 -29.84
CA ILE A 4 -36.63 -5.60 -29.79
C ILE A 4 -37.13 -4.85 -31.03
N VAL A 5 -36.45 -3.76 -31.41
CA VAL A 5 -36.78 -2.99 -32.62
C VAL A 5 -36.65 -3.85 -33.88
N LEU A 6 -35.63 -4.69 -33.96
CA LEU A 6 -35.46 -5.58 -35.12
C LEU A 6 -36.53 -6.67 -35.17
N ILE A 7 -36.80 -7.33 -34.04
CA ILE A 7 -37.86 -8.34 -33.96
C ILE A 7 -39.20 -7.71 -34.33
N ALA A 8 -39.51 -6.51 -33.81
CA ALA A 8 -40.70 -5.77 -34.17
C ALA A 8 -40.75 -5.44 -35.67
N GLY A 9 -39.63 -5.00 -36.26
CA GLY A 9 -39.52 -4.75 -37.71
C GLY A 9 -39.74 -6.02 -38.54
N LEU A 10 -39.17 -7.15 -38.11
CA LEU A 10 -39.30 -8.43 -38.80
C LEU A 10 -40.74 -8.95 -38.74
N VAL A 11 -41.40 -8.82 -37.59
CA VAL A 11 -42.82 -9.13 -37.42
C VAL A 11 -43.68 -8.23 -38.31
N LEU A 12 -43.41 -6.92 -38.35
CA LEU A 12 -44.15 -5.98 -39.18
C LEU A 12 -43.99 -6.30 -40.68
N LEU A 13 -42.78 -6.70 -41.09
CA LEU A 13 -42.46 -7.10 -42.46
C LEU A 13 -43.15 -8.42 -42.83
N LEU A 14 -43.27 -9.35 -41.88
CA LEU A 14 -44.00 -10.61 -42.04
C LEU A 14 -45.51 -10.36 -42.17
N ILE A 15 -46.08 -9.49 -41.33
CA ILE A 15 -47.48 -9.05 -41.44
C ILE A 15 -47.73 -8.38 -42.80
N PHE A 16 -46.84 -7.48 -43.21
CA PHE A 16 -46.90 -6.84 -44.52
C PHE A 16 -46.86 -7.86 -45.65
N ALA A 17 -46.01 -8.89 -45.54
CA ALA A 17 -45.89 -9.96 -46.53
C ALA A 17 -47.17 -10.78 -46.67
N VAL A 18 -47.79 -11.16 -45.55
CA VAL A 18 -49.05 -11.93 -45.54
C VAL A 18 -50.19 -11.10 -46.11
N LEU A 19 -50.31 -9.82 -45.72
CA LEU A 19 -51.35 -8.93 -46.20
C LEU A 19 -51.21 -8.60 -47.70
N ASN A 20 -49.98 -8.46 -48.19
CA ASN A 20 -49.70 -8.09 -49.58
C ASN A 20 -49.33 -9.29 -50.46
N PHE A 21 -49.55 -10.53 -49.99
CA PHE A 21 -49.10 -11.76 -50.65
C PHE A 21 -49.51 -11.83 -52.13
N GLY A 22 -50.75 -11.48 -52.46
CA GLY A 22 -51.23 -11.47 -53.84
C GLY A 22 -50.49 -10.51 -54.77
N SER A 23 -50.10 -9.33 -54.24
CA SER A 23 -49.29 -8.35 -54.98
C SER A 23 -47.83 -8.80 -55.07
N LEU A 24 -47.30 -9.45 -54.02
CA LEU A 24 -45.94 -9.99 -54.01
C LEU A 24 -45.76 -11.14 -55.00
N MET A 25 -46.82 -11.91 -55.27
CA MET A 25 -46.86 -13.01 -56.23
C MET A 25 -47.08 -12.54 -57.69
N ALA A 26 -47.22 -11.24 -57.95
CA ALA A 26 -47.43 -10.73 -59.31
C ALA A 26 -46.20 -10.98 -60.18
N LEU A 27 -46.37 -11.76 -61.25
CA LEU A 27 -45.33 -12.10 -62.21
C LEU A 27 -45.10 -10.91 -63.14
N GLN A 28 -43.92 -10.31 -63.05
CA GLN A 28 -43.54 -9.19 -63.91
C GLN A 28 -42.18 -9.48 -64.57
N PRO A 29 -42.01 -9.14 -65.86
CA PRO A 29 -40.73 -9.33 -66.53
C PRO A 29 -39.68 -8.41 -65.90
N MET A 30 -38.53 -8.97 -65.52
CA MET A 30 -37.48 -8.24 -64.81
C MET A 30 -36.09 -8.52 -65.40
N ASN A 31 -35.30 -7.47 -65.52
CA ASN A 31 -33.90 -7.53 -65.93
C ASN A 31 -33.00 -7.22 -64.73
N LEU A 32 -32.22 -8.20 -64.25
CA LEU A 32 -31.24 -8.02 -63.17
C LEU A 32 -29.83 -7.68 -63.69
N GLY A 33 -29.72 -7.06 -64.86
CA GLY A 33 -28.46 -6.62 -65.45
C GLY A 33 -27.66 -7.73 -66.16
N PHE A 34 -27.68 -8.96 -65.66
CA PHE A 34 -26.96 -10.11 -66.25
C PHE A 34 -27.89 -11.23 -66.74
N ILE A 35 -29.12 -11.32 -66.24
CA ILE A 35 -30.11 -12.36 -66.58
C ILE A 35 -31.50 -11.72 -66.67
N GLN A 36 -32.20 -11.97 -67.77
CA GLN A 36 -33.60 -11.58 -67.95
C GLN A 36 -34.51 -12.72 -67.46
N TYR A 37 -35.32 -12.43 -66.45
CA TYR A 37 -36.34 -13.36 -65.98
C TYR A 37 -37.68 -12.97 -66.60
N VAL A 38 -38.28 -13.91 -67.33
CA VAL A 38 -39.53 -13.69 -68.09
C VAL A 38 -40.72 -13.52 -67.13
N THR A 39 -40.68 -14.14 -65.96
CA THR A 39 -41.77 -14.09 -64.97
C THR A 39 -41.24 -14.35 -63.56
N ALA A 40 -40.89 -13.28 -62.83
CA ALA A 40 -40.46 -13.39 -61.44
C ALA A 40 -41.37 -12.54 -60.53
N PRO A 41 -41.81 -13.07 -59.36
CA PRO A 41 -42.53 -12.27 -58.38
C PRO A 41 -41.60 -11.25 -57.70
N ILE A 42 -41.61 -10.00 -58.19
CA ILE A 42 -40.69 -8.94 -57.76
C ILE A 42 -40.83 -8.65 -56.25
N GLY A 43 -42.06 -8.66 -55.75
CA GLY A 43 -42.32 -8.35 -54.36
C GLY A 43 -41.68 -9.35 -53.40
N LEU A 44 -41.70 -10.63 -53.74
CA LEU A 44 -41.08 -11.67 -52.92
C LEU A 44 -39.56 -11.52 -52.86
N ILE A 45 -38.93 -11.18 -53.99
CA ILE A 45 -37.48 -10.94 -54.06
C ILE A 45 -37.09 -9.72 -53.21
N MET A 46 -37.83 -8.61 -53.33
CA MET A 46 -37.59 -7.39 -52.54
C MET A 46 -37.79 -7.62 -51.03
N LEU A 47 -38.75 -8.45 -50.67
CA LEU A 47 -39.00 -8.83 -49.28
C LEU A 47 -37.82 -9.64 -48.71
N LEU A 48 -37.35 -10.63 -49.46
CA LEU A 48 -36.24 -11.50 -49.08
C LEU A 48 -34.93 -10.71 -48.94
N THR A 49 -34.65 -9.80 -49.87
CA THR A 49 -33.46 -8.95 -49.81
C THR A 49 -33.51 -7.99 -48.62
N ALA A 50 -34.68 -7.42 -48.31
CA ALA A 50 -34.86 -6.57 -47.12
C ALA A 50 -34.64 -7.34 -45.81
N ILE A 51 -35.21 -8.54 -45.68
CA ILE A 51 -35.00 -9.41 -44.52
C ILE A 51 -33.52 -9.79 -44.38
N PHE A 52 -32.89 -10.18 -45.48
CA PHE A 52 -31.48 -10.56 -45.50
C PHE A 52 -30.57 -9.39 -45.09
N ALA A 53 -30.80 -8.20 -45.64
CA ALA A 53 -30.06 -6.99 -45.26
C ALA A 53 -30.25 -6.63 -43.78
N ALA A 54 -31.48 -6.75 -43.25
CA ALA A 54 -31.76 -6.52 -41.84
C ALA A 54 -31.00 -7.49 -40.92
N LEU A 55 -30.97 -8.78 -41.27
CA LEU A 55 -30.20 -9.81 -40.54
C LEU A 55 -28.69 -9.56 -40.61
N LEU A 56 -28.18 -9.19 -41.78
CA LEU A 56 -26.76 -8.90 -41.96
C LEU A 56 -26.34 -7.67 -41.14
N PHE A 57 -27.15 -6.62 -41.15
CA PHE A 57 -26.95 -5.44 -40.32
C PHE A 57 -26.98 -5.79 -38.83
N TYR A 58 -27.87 -6.68 -38.40
CA TYR A 58 -27.95 -7.16 -37.02
C TYR A 58 -26.70 -7.94 -36.58
N PHE A 59 -26.22 -8.84 -37.42
CA PHE A 59 -25.05 -9.64 -37.10
C PHE A 59 -23.80 -8.76 -37.00
N TRP A 60 -23.61 -7.86 -37.97
CA TRP A 60 -22.51 -6.90 -37.97
C TRP A 60 -22.56 -5.96 -36.75
N ALA A 61 -23.76 -5.50 -36.41
CA ALA A 61 -24.05 -4.73 -35.21
C ALA A 61 -23.75 -5.46 -33.90
N GLY A 62 -24.08 -6.75 -33.84
CA GLY A 62 -23.90 -7.60 -32.66
C GLY A 62 -22.42 -7.82 -32.36
N ILE A 63 -21.61 -8.08 -33.40
CA ILE A 63 -20.15 -8.26 -33.28
C ILE A 63 -19.48 -7.04 -32.64
N SER A 64 -19.95 -5.82 -32.95
CA SER A 64 -19.41 -4.58 -32.39
C SER A 64 -19.58 -4.49 -30.87
N ASN A 65 -20.63 -5.10 -30.30
CA ASN A 65 -20.94 -5.00 -28.87
C ASN A 65 -20.10 -5.91 -27.97
N LEU A 66 -19.50 -6.99 -28.48
CA LEU A 66 -18.69 -7.90 -27.66
C LEU A 66 -17.39 -7.25 -27.17
N ARG A 67 -16.83 -6.31 -27.95
CA ARG A 67 -15.61 -5.59 -27.58
C ARG A 67 -15.81 -4.69 -26.36
N ALA A 68 -16.96 -4.03 -26.26
CA ALA A 68 -17.26 -3.11 -25.16
C ALA A 68 -17.39 -3.81 -23.79
N GLN A 69 -17.86 -5.07 -23.75
CA GLN A 69 -17.95 -5.85 -22.51
C GLN A 69 -16.61 -6.48 -22.11
N ALA A 70 -15.79 -6.87 -23.09
CA ALA A 70 -14.44 -7.36 -22.82
C ALA A 70 -13.54 -6.25 -22.26
N ASP A 71 -13.66 -5.02 -22.77
CA ASP A 71 -12.87 -3.88 -22.30
C ASP A 71 -13.24 -3.47 -20.87
N THR A 72 -14.50 -3.58 -20.47
CA THR A 72 -14.93 -3.31 -19.08
C THR A 72 -14.43 -4.38 -18.11
N ALA A 73 -14.49 -5.66 -18.47
CA ALA A 73 -13.92 -6.73 -17.64
C ALA A 73 -12.40 -6.60 -17.49
N LYS A 74 -11.71 -6.20 -18.57
CA LYS A 74 -10.26 -5.92 -18.54
C LYS A 74 -9.95 -4.72 -17.65
N LEU A 75 -10.70 -3.63 -17.78
CA LEU A 75 -10.52 -2.42 -16.98
C LEU A 75 -10.72 -2.69 -15.48
N LEU A 76 -11.73 -3.47 -15.09
CA LEU A 76 -11.92 -3.88 -13.69
C LEU A 76 -10.73 -4.68 -13.16
N ARG A 77 -10.19 -5.60 -13.97
CA ARG A 77 -9.04 -6.42 -13.59
C ARG A 77 -7.75 -5.61 -13.47
N ASP A 78 -7.57 -4.61 -14.33
CA ASP A 78 -6.44 -3.68 -14.27
C ASP A 78 -6.55 -2.79 -13.01
N MET A 79 -7.76 -2.36 -12.63
CA MET A 79 -8.03 -1.61 -11.38
C MET A 79 -7.76 -2.45 -10.12
N GLU A 80 -8.16 -3.72 -10.10
CA GLU A 80 -7.87 -4.66 -9.00
C GLU A 80 -6.34 -4.83 -8.83
N THR A 81 -5.62 -4.99 -9.94
CA THR A 81 -4.16 -5.15 -9.94
C THR A 81 -3.47 -3.89 -9.41
N LEU A 82 -3.93 -2.71 -9.83
CA LEU A 82 -3.44 -1.43 -9.33
C LEU A 82 -3.69 -1.29 -7.82
N ARG A 83 -4.89 -1.65 -7.35
CA ARG A 83 -5.24 -1.61 -5.92
C ARG A 83 -4.33 -2.50 -5.08
N VAL A 84 -4.09 -3.74 -5.51
CA VAL A 84 -3.16 -4.66 -4.83
C VAL A 84 -1.74 -4.10 -4.81
N SER A 85 -1.29 -3.49 -5.92
CA SER A 85 0.03 -2.89 -5.98
C SER A 85 0.18 -1.69 -5.04
N LEU A 86 -0.83 -0.83 -4.97
CA LEU A 86 -0.88 0.32 -4.07
C LEU A 86 -0.91 -0.12 -2.61
N ASP A 87 -1.77 -1.08 -2.26
CA ASP A 87 -1.89 -1.59 -0.90
C ASP A 87 -0.56 -2.22 -0.42
N SER A 88 0.17 -2.91 -1.31
CA SER A 88 1.49 -3.43 -0.98
C SER A 88 2.54 -2.32 -0.76
N GLN A 89 2.50 -1.26 -1.55
CA GLN A 89 3.43 -0.13 -1.41
C GLN A 89 3.11 0.72 -0.19
N GLU A 90 1.83 0.96 0.09
CA GLU A 90 1.37 1.65 1.29
C GLU A 90 1.70 0.83 2.53
N GLY A 91 1.48 -0.49 2.53
CA GLY A 91 1.87 -1.39 3.61
C GLY A 91 3.37 -1.34 3.91
N SER A 92 4.21 -1.33 2.88
CA SER A 92 5.67 -1.16 3.03
C SER A 92 6.02 0.21 3.63
N ARG A 93 5.40 1.29 3.16
CA ARG A 93 5.60 2.64 3.73
C ARG A 93 5.15 2.75 5.18
N PHE A 94 4.03 2.13 5.54
CA PHE A 94 3.55 2.07 6.92
C PHE A 94 4.51 1.26 7.81
N ALA A 95 5.03 0.14 7.31
CA ALA A 95 6.02 -0.66 8.03
C ALA A 95 7.34 0.12 8.22
N GLU A 96 7.80 0.84 7.21
CA GLU A 96 8.99 1.70 7.28
C GLU A 96 8.80 2.84 8.28
N LEU A 97 7.68 3.57 8.22
CA LEU A 97 7.37 4.61 9.20
C LEU A 97 7.33 4.06 10.63
N ARG A 98 6.69 2.90 10.81
CA ARG A 98 6.59 2.24 12.12
C ARG A 98 7.96 1.83 12.66
N SER A 99 8.81 1.24 11.81
CA SER A 99 10.19 0.90 12.15
C SER A 99 11.00 2.13 12.55
N HIS A 100 10.87 3.23 11.79
CA HIS A 100 11.55 4.47 12.08
C HIS A 100 11.06 5.10 13.40
N LEU A 101 9.75 5.04 13.67
CA LEU A 101 9.16 5.51 14.94
C LEU A 101 9.64 4.67 16.13
N ASP A 102 9.66 3.35 15.99
CA ASP A 102 10.10 2.42 17.03
C ASP A 102 11.60 2.59 17.33
N THR A 103 12.40 2.80 16.29
CA THR A 103 13.83 3.14 16.43
C THR A 103 14.01 4.46 17.20
N ARG A 104 13.23 5.49 16.86
CA ARG A 104 13.26 6.79 17.56
C ARG A 104 12.79 6.67 19.00
N MET A 105 11.72 5.92 19.28
CA MET A 105 11.22 5.69 20.64
C MET A 105 12.21 4.90 21.50
N ASN A 106 12.85 3.87 20.95
CA ASN A 106 13.90 3.12 21.65
C ASN A 106 15.15 3.99 21.88
N ALA A 107 15.52 4.84 20.93
CA ALA A 107 16.62 5.78 21.11
C ALA A 107 16.34 6.77 22.26
N LEU A 108 15.11 7.30 22.33
CA LEU A 108 14.66 8.19 23.40
C LEU A 108 14.53 7.49 24.75
N GLY A 109 13.96 6.28 24.79
CA GLY A 109 13.65 5.57 26.04
C GLY A 109 14.84 4.87 26.68
N THR A 110 15.79 4.38 25.88
CA THR A 110 16.81 3.45 26.36
C THR A 110 18.24 3.91 26.05
N GLY A 111 18.42 4.64 24.93
CA GLY A 111 19.74 5.03 24.43
C GLY A 111 20.33 6.24 25.14
N GLU A 112 19.66 7.39 25.05
CA GLU A 112 20.18 8.64 25.64
C GLU A 112 20.07 8.64 27.16
N THR A 113 18.87 8.43 27.69
CA THR A 113 18.64 8.48 29.14
C THR A 113 19.38 7.37 29.88
N GLY A 114 19.46 6.16 29.28
CA GLY A 114 20.16 5.03 29.87
C GLY A 114 21.68 5.24 29.96
N ASN A 115 22.31 5.78 28.91
CA ASN A 115 23.74 6.09 28.94
C ASN A 115 24.07 7.24 29.89
N GLU A 116 23.24 8.27 29.92
CA GLU A 116 23.46 9.43 30.78
C GLU A 116 23.30 9.07 32.27
N LEU A 117 22.29 8.26 32.62
CA LEU A 117 22.13 7.72 33.97
C LEU A 117 23.31 6.81 34.38
N ARG A 118 23.83 5.98 33.46
CA ARG A 118 25.00 5.14 33.72
C ARG A 118 26.26 5.97 33.93
N ALA A 119 26.49 6.99 33.11
CA ALA A 119 27.62 7.91 33.25
C ALA A 119 27.55 8.71 34.56
N MET A 120 26.33 9.09 34.97
CA MET A 120 26.10 9.80 36.22
C MET A 120 26.33 8.91 37.45
N ASN A 121 25.88 7.66 37.43
CA ASN A 121 26.18 6.69 38.50
C ASN A 121 27.69 6.43 38.61
N ALA A 122 28.39 6.25 37.49
CA ALA A 122 29.84 6.05 37.50
C ALA A 122 30.60 7.25 38.10
N ARG A 123 30.12 8.48 37.87
CA ARG A 123 30.67 9.69 38.52
C ARG A 123 30.40 9.70 40.03
N ILE A 124 29.20 9.29 40.46
CA ILE A 124 28.85 9.19 41.88
C ILE A 124 29.75 8.17 42.59
N ASP A 125 29.97 7.00 41.99
CA ASP A 125 30.87 5.98 42.55
C ASP A 125 32.32 6.48 42.66
N GLY A 126 32.80 7.19 41.63
CA GLY A 126 34.13 7.83 41.66
C GLY A 126 34.27 8.87 42.78
N LEU A 127 33.24 9.70 43.00
CA LEU A 127 33.22 10.67 44.09
C LEU A 127 33.19 10.00 45.47
N GLN A 128 32.43 8.91 45.64
CA GLN A 128 32.41 8.16 46.90
C GLN A 128 33.78 7.57 47.21
N GLN A 129 34.46 7.02 46.20
CA GLN A 129 35.79 6.45 46.36
C GLN A 129 36.82 7.51 46.73
N ASP A 130 36.75 8.69 46.12
CA ASP A 130 37.63 9.82 46.43
C ASP A 130 37.41 10.34 47.86
N ILE A 131 36.15 10.49 48.29
CA ILE A 131 35.81 10.88 49.68
C ILE A 131 36.36 9.85 50.67
N ASN A 132 36.20 8.54 50.40
CA ASN A 132 36.74 7.49 51.27
C ASN A 132 38.26 7.53 51.35
N LEU A 133 38.95 7.80 50.24
CA LEU A 133 40.40 7.99 50.21
C LEU A 133 40.83 9.21 51.03
N GLN A 134 40.15 10.34 50.88
CA GLN A 134 40.43 11.55 51.66
C GLN A 134 40.20 11.33 53.16
N LEU A 135 39.13 10.60 53.54
CA LEU A 135 38.87 10.23 54.92
C LEU A 135 39.96 9.31 55.48
N ALA A 136 40.40 8.31 54.72
CA ALA A 136 41.49 7.42 55.13
C ALA A 136 42.81 8.18 55.30
N GLN A 137 43.10 9.13 54.41
CA GLN A 137 44.28 10.00 54.52
C GLN A 137 44.18 10.94 55.72
N LEU A 138 42.99 11.48 56.02
CA LEU A 138 42.77 12.30 57.21
C LEU A 138 42.96 11.48 58.49
N ASP A 139 42.43 10.25 58.54
CA ASP A 139 42.59 9.35 59.68
C ASP A 139 44.06 9.00 59.93
N ASP A 140 44.81 8.69 58.87
CA ASP A 140 46.24 8.41 58.98
C ASP A 140 47.06 9.66 59.37
N TYR A 141 46.68 10.83 58.85
CA TYR A 141 47.26 12.12 59.25
C TYR A 141 47.00 12.42 60.73
N LEU A 142 45.76 12.22 61.20
CA LEU A 142 45.39 12.41 62.60
C LEU A 142 46.09 11.41 63.49
N LYS A 143 46.17 10.13 63.11
CA LYS A 143 46.87 9.09 63.86
C LYS A 143 48.37 9.37 63.95
N THR A 144 48.98 9.88 62.89
CA THR A 144 50.38 10.32 62.89
C THR A 144 50.58 11.53 63.80
N LYS A 145 49.73 12.55 63.70
CA LYS A 145 49.80 13.76 64.54
C LYS A 145 49.54 13.48 66.03
N LEU A 146 48.60 12.60 66.34
CA LEU A 146 48.21 12.26 67.71
C LEU A 146 49.14 11.20 68.32
N GLY A 147 49.67 10.29 67.50
CA GLY A 147 50.68 9.31 67.89
C GLY A 147 52.05 9.93 68.22
N ASP A 148 52.37 11.08 67.61
CA ASP A 148 53.57 11.87 67.95
C ASP A 148 53.36 12.76 69.19
N ALA A 149 52.11 12.93 69.65
CA ALA A 149 51.76 13.84 70.74
C ALA A 149 52.23 13.42 72.16
N PRO A 150 52.34 12.13 72.55
CA PRO A 150 52.93 11.79 73.84
C PRO A 150 54.45 11.56 73.80
N ALA A 151 55.09 11.39 72.63
CA ALA A 151 56.52 11.09 72.55
C ALA A 151 57.41 12.29 72.90
N LYS A 152 56.94 13.51 72.63
CA LYS A 152 57.72 14.74 72.90
C LYS A 152 57.69 15.15 74.38
N SER A 153 56.57 14.93 75.08
CA SER A 153 56.44 15.33 76.50
C SER A 153 57.23 14.42 77.44
N SER A 154 57.31 13.12 77.18
CA SER A 154 58.08 12.19 78.03
C SER A 154 59.60 12.34 77.85
N ARG A 155 60.07 12.65 76.64
CA ARG A 155 61.51 12.89 76.38
C ARG A 155 62.03 14.18 77.04
N GLU A 156 61.18 15.20 77.18
CA GLU A 156 61.57 16.48 77.78
C GLU A 156 61.59 16.43 79.32
N ILE A 157 60.81 15.54 79.94
CA ILE A 157 60.84 15.31 81.41
C ILE A 157 62.08 14.50 81.81
N ASP A 158 62.47 13.50 81.01
CA ASP A 158 63.63 12.64 81.30
C ASP A 158 64.96 13.42 81.18
N LEU A 159 65.07 14.32 80.20
CA LEU A 159 66.23 15.21 80.03
C LEU A 159 66.38 16.27 81.14
N ARG A 160 65.33 16.51 81.94
CA ARG A 160 65.38 17.46 83.07
C ARG A 160 65.77 16.81 84.39
N LEU A 161 65.64 15.49 84.54
CA LEU A 161 66.10 14.78 85.74
C LEU A 161 67.61 14.48 85.70
N ASP A 162 68.19 14.26 84.53
CA ASP A 162 69.60 13.87 84.38
C ASP A 162 70.60 15.05 84.55
N LYS A 163 70.10 16.29 84.71
CA LYS A 163 70.94 17.49 84.87
C LYS A 163 71.02 17.99 86.33
N LYS A 164 70.59 17.17 87.31
CA LYS A 164 70.49 17.55 88.73
C LYS A 164 71.17 16.58 89.72
N LEU A 165 71.98 15.63 89.24
CA LEU A 165 73.02 14.95 90.04
C LEU A 165 74.40 15.34 89.52
#